data_AF-A0A433ZZF0-F1
#
_entry.id   AF-A0A433ZZF0-F1
#
_cell.length_a   1.000
_cell.length_b   1.000
_cell.length_c   1.000
_cell.angle_alpha   90.00
_cell.angle_beta   90.00
_cell.angle_gamma   90.00
#
_symmetry.space_group_name_H-M   'P 1'
#
loop_
_entity.id
_entity.type
_entity.pdbx_description
1 polymer ?
#
loop_
_entity_poly.entity_id
_entity_poly.type
_entity_poly.pdbx_seq_one_letter_code
_entity_poly.pdbx_strand_id
1 'polypeptide(L)' 'MPAMRAVIATTVPDDPFASLNPEQRAAVEHDIGAADGVSRPLLVIAGAGSGKTNTLAHRVARLIIGGADPQRILLLTFS' A
#
# COMPACT_ATOMS: atom_id res chain seq x y z
N MET A 1 35.22 -20.67 5.96
CA MET A 1 33.89 -21.09 5.46
C MET A 1 32.89 -19.99 5.80
N PRO A 2 32.58 -19.01 4.93
CA PRO A 2 31.54 -18.02 5.22
C PRO A 2 30.18 -18.57 4.79
N ALA A 3 29.18 -18.47 5.68
CA ALA A 3 27.81 -18.87 5.40
C ALA A 3 27.15 -17.87 4.43
N MET A 4 26.60 -18.39 3.32
CA MET A 4 25.86 -17.63 2.32
C MET A 4 24.53 -17.17 2.92
N ARG A 5 24.38 -15.85 3.13
CA ARG A 5 23.10 -15.23 3.46
C ARG A 5 22.19 -15.32 2.24
N ALA A 6 21.14 -16.14 2.32
CA ALA A 6 20.10 -16.18 1.30
C ALA A 6 19.36 -14.84 1.28
N VAL A 7 19.66 -14.02 0.28
CA VAL A 7 18.83 -12.86 -0.07
C VAL A 7 17.61 -13.45 -0.77
N ILE A 8 16.46 -13.44 -0.09
CA ILE A 8 15.19 -13.80 -0.72
C ILE A 8 14.85 -12.66 -1.67
N ALA A 9 15.15 -12.83 -2.95
CA ALA A 9 14.67 -11.95 -3.99
C ALA A 9 13.17 -12.24 -4.18
N THR A 10 12.32 -11.51 -3.48
CA THR A 10 10.88 -11.50 -3.73
C THR A 10 10.64 -10.85 -5.09
N THR A 11 10.32 -11.66 -6.09
CA THR A 11 9.83 -11.19 -7.39
C THR A 11 8.48 -10.50 -7.16
N VAL A 12 8.48 -9.17 -7.13
CA VAL A 12 7.24 -8.37 -7.14
C VAL A 12 6.58 -8.57 -8.52
N PRO A 13 5.28 -8.88 -8.61
CA PRO A 13 4.58 -8.96 -9.90
C PRO A 13 4.73 -7.64 -10.68
N ASP A 14 4.68 -7.70 -12.02
CA ASP A 14 4.84 -6.54 -12.93
C ASP A 14 3.95 -5.34 -12.52
N ASP A 15 2.79 -5.61 -11.94
CA ASP A 15 1.99 -4.65 -11.18
C ASP A 15 1.35 -5.32 -9.95
N PRO A 16 1.77 -4.98 -8.71
CA PRO A 16 1.22 -5.55 -7.48
C PRO A 16 -0.22 -5.11 -7.17
N PHE A 17 -0.80 -4.23 -7.98
CA PHE A 17 -2.16 -3.69 -7.81
C PHE A 17 -3.09 -4.03 -8.98
N ALA A 18 -2.69 -4.95 -9.86
CA ALA A 18 -3.47 -5.32 -11.05
C ALA A 18 -4.90 -5.83 -10.74
N SER A 19 -5.13 -6.40 -9.56
CA SER A 19 -6.44 -6.91 -9.14
C SER A 19 -7.41 -5.86 -8.61
N LEU A 20 -6.98 -4.60 -8.44
CA LEU A 20 -7.83 -3.52 -7.93
C LEU A 20 -8.71 -2.93 -9.04
N ASN A 21 -9.94 -2.57 -8.68
CA ASN A 21 -10.76 -1.74 -9.56
C ASN A 21 -10.21 -0.28 -9.59
N PRO A 22 -10.69 0.57 -10.52
CA PRO A 22 -10.18 1.94 -10.65
C PRO A 22 -10.29 2.79 -9.38
N GLU A 23 -11.39 2.68 -8.64
CA GLU A 23 -11.62 3.47 -7.42
C GLU A 23 -10.71 3.02 -6.27
N GLN A 24 -10.51 1.72 -6.12
CA GLN A 24 -9.59 1.14 -5.15
C GLN A 24 -8.14 1.52 -5.50
N ARG A 25 -7.76 1.46 -6.77
CA ARG A 25 -6.43 1.88 -7.23
C ARG A 25 -6.19 3.36 -6.96
N ALA A 26 -7.17 4.23 -7.27
CA ALA A 26 -7.07 5.65 -6.96
C ALA A 26 -6.87 5.90 -5.45
N ALA A 27 -7.57 5.15 -4.59
CA ALA A 27 -7.37 5.22 -3.15
C ALA A 27 -5.98 4.71 -2.71
N VAL A 28 -5.43 3.69 -3.37
CA VAL A 28 -4.10 3.14 -3.08
C VAL A 28 -2.98 4.08 -3.54
N GLU A 29 -3.15 4.74 -4.67
CA GLU A 29 -2.15 5.60 -5.31
C GLU A 29 -2.25 7.08 -4.90
N HIS A 30 -3.33 7.49 -4.23
CA HIS A 30 -3.53 8.88 -3.80
C HIS A 30 -2.29 9.42 -3.08
N ASP A 31 -1.84 10.62 -3.47
CA ASP A 31 -0.75 11.34 -2.82
C ASP A 31 0.65 10.68 -2.93
N ILE A 32 0.80 9.62 -3.72
CA ILE A 32 2.10 9.05 -4.05
C ILE A 32 2.80 9.94 -5.09
N GLY A 33 3.97 10.47 -4.75
CA GLY A 33 4.78 11.29 -5.66
C GLY A 33 4.40 12.78 -5.70
N ALA A 34 3.67 13.28 -4.70
CA ALA A 34 3.37 14.71 -4.56
C ALA A 34 4.68 15.53 -4.48
N ALA A 35 4.82 16.50 -5.40
CA ALA A 35 6.06 17.24 -5.63
C ALA A 35 6.46 18.21 -4.50
N ASP A 36 5.50 18.57 -3.64
CA ASP A 36 5.67 19.50 -2.53
C ASP A 36 6.02 18.80 -1.20
N GLY A 37 6.05 17.46 -1.19
CA GLY A 37 6.29 16.66 0.01
C GLY A 37 5.17 16.75 1.06
N VAL A 38 4.03 17.35 0.72
CA VAL A 38 2.90 17.54 1.63
C VAL A 38 1.95 16.36 1.48
N SER A 39 1.72 15.63 2.58
CA SER A 39 0.73 14.56 2.54
C SER A 39 -0.69 15.05 2.73
N ARG A 40 -1.61 14.61 1.86
CA ARG A 40 -3.02 15.05 1.83
C ARG A 40 -3.95 14.00 2.44
N PRO A 41 -4.85 14.38 3.36
CA PRO A 41 -5.81 13.45 3.94
C PRO A 41 -6.75 12.89 2.86
N LEU A 42 -7.12 11.61 3.00
CA LEU A 42 -8.03 10.90 2.09
C LEU A 42 -9.21 10.33 2.88
N LEU A 43 -10.43 10.57 2.42
CA LEU A 43 -11.65 9.92 2.89
C LEU A 43 -12.19 9.01 1.80
N VAL A 44 -12.34 7.72 2.09
CA VAL A 44 -12.94 6.75 1.18
C VAL A 44 -14.33 6.37 1.70
N ILE A 45 -15.37 6.66 0.91
CA ILE A 45 -16.75 6.27 1.21
C ILE A 45 -17.09 5.04 0.38
N ALA A 46 -17.40 3.92 1.03
CA ALA A 46 -17.67 2.67 0.32
C ALA A 46 -18.68 1.77 1.05
N GLY A 47 -19.59 1.17 0.29
CA GLY A 47 -20.64 0.28 0.80
C GLY A 47 -20.12 -1.05 1.37
N ALA A 48 -21.03 -1.89 1.89
CA ALA A 48 -20.69 -3.25 2.30
C ALA A 48 -20.15 -4.06 1.10
N GLY A 49 -19.21 -5.00 1.35
CA GLY A 49 -18.65 -5.86 0.30
C GLY A 49 -17.71 -5.19 -0.73
N SER A 50 -17.53 -3.86 -0.67
CA SER A 50 -16.69 -3.08 -1.62
C SER A 50 -15.17 -3.31 -1.52
N GLY A 51 -14.71 -4.18 -0.64
CA GLY A 51 -13.29 -4.47 -0.47
C GLY A 51 -12.49 -3.47 0.36
N LYS A 52 -13.11 -2.64 1.22
CA LYS A 52 -12.44 -1.64 2.09
C LYS A 52 -11.16 -2.15 2.76
N THR A 53 -11.22 -3.31 3.39
CA THR A 53 -10.07 -3.92 4.07
C THR A 53 -8.94 -4.26 3.10
N ASN A 54 -9.30 -4.79 1.92
CA ASN A 54 -8.33 -5.09 0.87
C ASN A 54 -7.66 -3.80 0.34
N THR A 55 -8.45 -2.75 0.10
CA THR A 55 -7.94 -1.44 -0.30
C THR A 55 -6.96 -0.86 0.73
N LEU A 56 -7.28 -0.95 2.02
CA LEU A 56 -6.38 -0.48 3.09
C LEU A 56 -5.07 -1.30 3.13
N ALA A 57 -5.14 -2.63 2.97
CA ALA A 57 -3.95 -3.48 2.92
C ALA A 57 -3.04 -3.12 1.73
N HIS A 58 -3.62 -2.96 0.54
CA HIS A 58 -2.87 -2.52 -0.65
C HIS A 58 -2.31 -1.10 -0.49
N ARG A 59 -3.02 -0.20 0.20
CA ARG A 59 -2.53 1.15 0.48
C ARG A 59 -1.28 1.11 1.37
N VAL A 60 -1.27 0.28 2.41
CA VAL A 60 -0.08 0.07 3.25
C VAL A 60 1.06 -0.51 2.42
N ALA A 61 0.79 -1.53 1.61
CA ALA A 61 1.78 -2.12 0.71
C ALA A 61 2.37 -1.07 -0.24
N ARG A 62 1.53 -0.20 -0.82
CA ARG A 62 1.98 0.88 -1.72
C ARG A 62 2.89 1.88 -1.02
N LEU A 63 2.57 2.28 0.21
CA LEU A 63 3.43 3.18 1.00
C LEU A 63 4.80 2.55 1.26
N ILE A 64 4.83 1.27 1.64
CA ILE A 64 6.09 0.53 1.89
C ILE A 64 6.91 0.38 0.60
N ILE A 65 6.27 0.03 -0.52
CA ILE A 65 6.92 -0.03 -1.84
C ILE A 65 7.47 1.35 -2.24
N GLY A 66 6.76 2.42 -1.87
CA GLY A 66 7.20 3.80 -2.04
C GLY A 66 8.35 4.24 -1.11
N GLY A 67 8.86 3.35 -0.26
CA GLY A 67 9.99 3.61 0.63
C GLY A 67 9.60 4.13 2.03
N ALA A 68 8.31 4.13 2.38
CA ALA A 68 7.91 4.45 3.74
C ALA A 68 8.41 3.37 4.72
N ASP A 69 8.98 3.81 5.84
CA ASP A 69 9.35 2.93 6.94
C ASP A 69 8.09 2.30 7.55
N PRO A 70 7.93 0.96 7.54
CA PRO A 70 6.78 0.29 8.13
C PRO A 70 6.52 0.65 9.59
N GLN A 71 7.57 0.97 10.36
CA GLN A 71 7.44 1.37 11.78
C GLN A 71 6.77 2.73 11.95
N ARG A 72 6.61 3.51 10.87
CA ARG A 72 5.94 4.82 10.87
C ARG A 72 4.50 4.75 10.37
N ILE A 73 3.97 3.56 10.11
CA ILE A 73 2.59 3.34 9.63
C ILE A 73 1.74 2.77 10.75
N LEU A 74 0.62 3.44 11.06
CA LEU A 74 -0.39 2.96 12.00
C LEU A 74 -1.68 2.61 11.25
N LEU A 75 -2.15 1.37 11.40
CA LEU A 75 -3.43 0.91 10.89
C LEU A 75 -4.33 0.51 12.07
N LEU A 76 -5.49 1.13 12.18
CA LEU A 76 -6.45 0.90 13.25
C LEU A 76 -7.78 0.38 12.69
N THR A 77 -8.45 -0.47 13.46
CA THR A 77 -9.76 -1.03 13.13
C THR A 77 -10.58 -1.24 14.39
N PHE A 78 -11.89 -1.45 14.22
CA PHE A 78 -12.81 -1.85 15.27
C PHE A 78 -13.37 -3.24 14.93
N SER A 79 -13.56 -4.09 15.94
CA SER A 79 -14.16 -5.43 15.82
C SER A 79 -15.64 -5.41 16.13
#